data_AF-A0AAD8HDK2-F1
#
_entry.id   AF-A0AAD8HDK2-F1
#
_cell.length_a   1.000
_cell.length_b   1.000
_cell.length_c   1.000
_cell.angle_alpha   90.00
_cell.angle_beta   90.00
_cell.angle_gamma   90.00
#
_symmetry.space_group_name_H-M   'P 1'
#
loop_
_entity.id
_entity.type
_entity.pdbx_description
1 polymer ?
#
loop_
_entity_poly.entity_id
_entity_poly.type
_entity_poly.pdbx_seq_one_letter_code
_entity_poly.pdbx_strand_id
1 'polypeptide(L)'
;MKSLVLLASLLILLNTHAEGCSPSGKLKGKKPPPGKCNQADGSECCKQGKLYTTYKCSPPVTKNTKATLTLNSFEKGQDGGGPSECDHHYHNDNTRVVALSTGWYNGGSRCLNKIIISANGRSVDAQVVDECDSTMGCDDEHDYQPPCSNNIVDASKAVWKALGLDGNVGEYDITWTDA
;
A
#
# COMPACT_ATOMS: atom_id res chain seq x y z
N MET A 1 22.85 -66.79 -6.50
CA MET A 1 21.69 -65.95 -6.11
C MET A 1 22.16 -64.90 -5.13
N LYS A 2 22.13 -63.63 -5.52
CA LYS A 2 22.00 -62.43 -4.67
C LYS A 2 21.96 -61.25 -5.65
N SER A 3 20.76 -60.96 -6.14
CA SER A 3 20.50 -59.77 -6.95
C SER A 3 20.66 -58.54 -6.07
N LEU A 4 21.56 -57.65 -6.45
CA LEU A 4 21.70 -56.34 -5.85
C LEU A 4 20.83 -55.37 -6.66
N VAL A 5 19.63 -55.08 -6.17
CA VAL A 5 18.76 -54.05 -6.75
C VAL A 5 19.17 -52.72 -6.15
N LEU A 6 19.89 -51.89 -6.92
CA LEU A 6 20.13 -50.50 -6.57
C LEU A 6 18.82 -49.70 -6.79
N LEU A 7 18.16 -49.31 -5.71
CA LEU A 7 17.11 -48.29 -5.76
C LEU A 7 17.76 -46.93 -5.99
N ALA A 8 17.60 -46.37 -7.18
CA ALA A 8 17.89 -44.96 -7.44
C ALA A 8 16.75 -44.11 -6.85
N SER A 9 16.99 -43.49 -5.70
CA SER A 9 16.10 -42.51 -5.10
C SER A 9 16.14 -41.21 -5.92
N LEU A 10 15.12 -41.01 -6.76
CA LEU A 10 14.90 -39.78 -7.52
C LEU A 10 14.48 -38.67 -6.55
N LEU A 11 15.42 -37.81 -6.13
CA LEU A 11 15.11 -36.57 -5.42
C LEU A 11 14.42 -35.62 -6.41
N ILE A 12 13.09 -35.56 -6.35
CA ILE A 12 12.31 -34.51 -7.00
C ILE A 12 12.55 -33.23 -6.21
N LEU A 13 13.46 -32.39 -6.70
CA LEU A 13 13.59 -31.01 -6.26
C LEU A 13 12.30 -30.29 -6.70
N LEU A 14 11.33 -30.20 -5.80
CA LEU A 14 10.22 -29.28 -5.94
C LEU A 14 10.82 -27.87 -5.85
N ASN A 15 11.06 -27.24 -7.01
CA ASN A 15 11.24 -25.80 -7.08
C ASN A 15 9.92 -25.17 -6.62
N THR A 16 9.79 -24.93 -5.33
CA THR A 16 8.83 -23.94 -4.84
C THR A 16 9.35 -22.60 -5.32
N HIS A 17 8.96 -22.19 -6.53
CA HIS A 17 8.94 -20.78 -6.83
C HIS A 17 8.00 -20.18 -5.79
N ALA A 18 8.55 -19.54 -4.76
CA ALA A 18 7.80 -18.54 -4.03
C ALA A 18 7.40 -17.53 -5.10
N GLU A 19 6.17 -17.64 -5.62
CA GLU A 19 5.66 -16.71 -6.61
C GLU A 19 5.70 -15.33 -5.96
N GLY A 20 6.74 -14.58 -6.28
CA GLY A 20 6.86 -13.20 -5.85
C GLY A 20 5.67 -12.42 -6.39
N CYS A 21 5.22 -11.42 -5.62
CA CYS A 21 4.12 -10.58 -6.06
C CYS A 21 4.42 -9.98 -7.44
N SER A 22 3.53 -10.25 -8.39
CA SER A 22 3.63 -9.79 -9.77
C SER A 22 2.46 -8.86 -10.11
N PRO A 23 2.62 -7.94 -11.08
CA PRO A 23 1.52 -7.11 -11.55
C PRO A 23 0.30 -7.96 -11.95
N SER A 24 -0.89 -7.54 -11.50
CA SER A 24 -2.15 -8.18 -11.89
C SER A 24 -2.67 -7.68 -13.24
N GLY A 25 -2.21 -6.51 -13.69
CA GLY A 25 -2.65 -5.95 -14.96
C GLY A 25 -2.15 -4.54 -15.24
N LYS A 26 -2.83 -3.88 -16.18
CA LYS A 26 -2.60 -2.50 -16.57
C LYS A 26 -3.94 -1.78 -16.66
N LEU A 27 -4.00 -0.56 -16.14
CA LEU A 27 -5.15 0.33 -16.21
C LEU A 27 -4.82 1.50 -17.14
N LYS A 28 -5.70 1.78 -18.10
CA LYS A 28 -5.51 2.89 -19.06
C LYS A 28 -6.08 4.17 -18.47
N GLY A 29 -5.21 5.14 -18.21
CA GLY A 29 -5.57 6.43 -17.65
C GLY A 29 -6.57 7.20 -18.51
N LYS A 30 -7.52 7.84 -17.85
CA LYS A 30 -8.49 8.77 -18.43
C LYS A 30 -8.08 10.19 -18.06
N LYS A 31 -8.42 11.16 -18.92
CA LYS A 31 -8.29 12.58 -18.58
C LYS A 31 -9.33 12.92 -17.51
N PRO A 32 -8.95 13.52 -16.36
CA PRO A 32 -9.92 14.01 -15.40
C PRO A 32 -10.88 15.04 -16.04
N PRO A 33 -12.19 14.98 -15.77
CA PRO A 33 -13.13 16.06 -16.09
C PRO A 33 -12.73 17.37 -15.40
N PRO A 34 -13.20 18.53 -15.89
CA PRO A 34 -13.00 19.81 -15.21
C PRO A 34 -13.51 19.74 -13.75
N GLY A 35 -12.68 20.18 -12.80
CA GLY A 35 -12.99 20.16 -11.37
C GLY A 35 -12.76 18.82 -10.65
N LYS A 36 -12.17 17.83 -11.34
CA LYS A 36 -11.73 16.55 -10.76
C LYS A 36 -10.20 16.44 -10.76
N CYS A 37 -9.68 15.63 -9.86
CA CYS A 37 -8.26 15.52 -9.52
C CYS A 37 -7.67 16.86 -9.06
N ASN A 38 -7.82 17.15 -7.78
CA ASN A 38 -7.24 18.37 -7.20
C ASN A 38 -5.72 18.23 -7.07
N GLN A 39 -4.97 19.06 -7.81
CA GLN A 39 -3.50 19.07 -7.76
C GLN A 39 -2.94 20.04 -6.71
N ALA A 40 -3.79 20.77 -5.97
CA ALA A 40 -3.34 21.81 -5.02
C ALA A 40 -2.42 21.27 -3.93
N ASP A 41 -2.56 19.99 -3.57
CA ASP A 41 -1.81 19.33 -2.51
C ASP A 41 -0.72 18.38 -3.05
N GLY A 42 -0.41 18.46 -4.35
CA GLY A 42 0.64 17.66 -4.99
C GLY A 42 0.17 16.31 -5.55
N SER A 43 -1.14 16.02 -5.48
CA SER A 43 -1.74 14.79 -6.00
C SER A 43 -1.49 14.61 -7.50
N GLU A 44 -1.02 13.41 -7.88
CA GLU A 44 -0.78 13.07 -9.28
C GLU A 44 -2.08 12.71 -10.00
N CYS A 45 -2.35 13.35 -11.14
CA CYS A 45 -3.52 13.01 -11.96
C CYS A 45 -3.20 11.98 -13.05
N CYS A 46 -4.17 11.13 -13.33
CA CYS A 46 -4.08 10.23 -14.47
C CYS A 46 -3.96 10.96 -15.80
N LYS A 47 -3.09 10.42 -16.68
CA LYS A 47 -2.86 10.96 -18.02
C LYS A 47 -3.59 10.12 -19.05
N GLN A 48 -4.31 10.78 -19.95
CA GLN A 48 -5.08 10.10 -21.00
C GLN A 48 -4.18 9.15 -21.81
N GLY A 49 -4.57 7.87 -21.84
CA GLY A 49 -3.87 6.85 -22.61
C GLY A 49 -2.59 6.29 -21.97
N LYS A 50 -2.09 6.86 -20.86
CA LYS A 50 -0.97 6.28 -20.10
C LYS A 50 -1.42 4.97 -19.46
N LEU A 51 -0.58 3.95 -19.49
CA LEU A 51 -0.83 2.68 -18.81
C LEU A 51 -0.21 2.72 -17.41
N TYR A 52 -1.04 2.46 -16.40
CA TYR A 52 -0.67 2.35 -14.99
C TYR A 52 -0.67 0.88 -14.59
N THR A 53 0.28 0.46 -13.76
CA THR A 53 0.35 -0.93 -13.28
C THR A 53 -0.64 -1.13 -12.15
N THR A 54 -1.34 -2.26 -12.16
CA THR A 54 -2.20 -2.65 -11.03
C THR A 54 -1.65 -3.91 -10.36
N TYR A 55 -1.95 -4.05 -9.08
CA TYR A 55 -1.53 -5.17 -8.26
C TYR A 55 -2.70 -5.65 -7.40
N LYS A 56 -2.81 -6.96 -7.20
CA LYS A 56 -3.71 -7.59 -6.22
C LYS A 56 -2.95 -8.18 -5.03
N CYS A 57 -1.64 -7.96 -5.00
CA CYS A 57 -0.71 -8.51 -4.02
C CYS A 57 0.27 -7.42 -3.61
N SER A 58 0.96 -7.65 -2.50
CA SER A 58 2.04 -6.81 -2.00
C SER A 58 3.25 -7.69 -1.69
N PRO A 59 4.46 -7.12 -1.50
CA PRO A 59 5.62 -7.89 -1.03
C PRO A 59 5.33 -8.66 0.26
N PRO A 60 6.04 -9.77 0.54
CA PRO A 60 5.79 -10.57 1.74
C PRO A 60 5.91 -9.75 3.03
N VAL A 61 4.96 -9.95 3.96
CA VAL A 61 5.04 -9.39 5.31
C VAL A 61 6.08 -10.17 6.11
N THR A 62 7.00 -9.46 6.74
CA THR A 62 8.08 -10.01 7.58
C THR A 62 8.15 -9.24 8.90
N LYS A 63 9.10 -9.60 9.78
CA LYS A 63 9.36 -8.82 11.01
C LYS A 63 9.87 -7.41 10.74
N ASN A 64 10.36 -7.13 9.52
CA ASN A 64 10.89 -5.84 9.08
C ASN A 64 10.42 -5.55 7.64
N THR A 65 9.10 -5.52 7.42
CA THR A 65 8.53 -5.35 6.08
C THR A 65 8.93 -4.00 5.52
N LYS A 66 9.69 -3.98 4.42
CA LYS A 66 10.09 -2.73 3.76
C LYS A 66 8.90 -2.15 3.02
N ALA A 67 8.71 -0.84 3.15
CA ALA A 67 7.65 -0.10 2.48
C ALA A 67 8.11 1.32 2.15
N THR A 68 7.34 1.97 1.29
CA THR A 68 7.43 3.41 1.06
C THR A 68 6.29 4.07 1.83
N LEU A 69 6.64 5.05 2.66
CA LEU A 69 5.69 5.88 3.38
C LEU A 69 5.31 7.07 2.50
N THR A 70 4.02 7.27 2.29
CA THR A 70 3.45 8.46 1.64
C THR A 70 2.65 9.28 2.64
N LEU A 71 2.42 10.55 2.31
CA LEU A 71 1.62 11.46 3.13
C LEU A 71 0.21 11.55 2.56
N ASN A 72 -0.79 11.29 3.40
CA ASN A 72 -2.20 11.46 3.05
C ASN A 72 -2.97 12.15 4.16
N SER A 73 -4.02 12.88 3.79
CA SER A 73 -5.02 13.38 4.72
C SER A 73 -6.29 12.54 4.63
N PHE A 74 -6.71 12.03 5.79
CA PHE A 74 -7.94 11.24 5.96
C PHE A 74 -9.13 12.12 6.39
N GLU A 75 -8.98 13.44 6.28
CA GLU A 75 -10.03 14.40 6.62
C GLU A 75 -11.04 14.55 5.48
N LYS A 76 -12.25 14.97 5.84
CA LYS A 76 -13.31 15.20 4.87
C LYS A 76 -12.93 16.31 3.88
N GLY A 77 -13.02 15.98 2.59
CA GLY A 77 -12.78 16.93 1.51
C GLY A 77 -11.31 17.25 1.26
N GLN A 78 -10.40 16.41 1.78
CA GLN A 78 -8.97 16.40 1.46
C GLN A 78 -8.65 15.23 0.51
N ASP A 79 -7.36 14.94 0.32
CA ASP A 79 -6.83 13.99 -0.66
C ASP A 79 -7.38 12.56 -0.54
N GLY A 80 -7.71 12.08 0.67
CA GLY A 80 -8.24 10.74 0.90
C GLY A 80 -9.64 10.48 0.32
N GLY A 81 -10.30 11.50 -0.23
CA GLY A 81 -11.58 11.35 -0.91
C GLY A 81 -12.73 10.96 0.04
N GLY A 82 -13.09 9.68 0.04
CA GLY A 82 -14.18 9.10 0.83
C GLY A 82 -13.83 8.88 2.30
N PRO A 83 -14.81 8.49 3.14
CA PRO A 83 -14.52 7.94 4.46
C PRO A 83 -13.72 6.63 4.35
N SER A 84 -12.88 6.32 5.35
CA SER A 84 -11.99 5.16 5.28
C SER A 84 -12.70 3.82 5.34
N GLU A 85 -12.19 2.82 4.61
CA GLU A 85 -12.86 1.54 4.38
C GLU A 85 -13.12 0.70 5.64
N CYS A 86 -12.25 0.77 6.66
CA CYS A 86 -12.39 -0.08 7.83
C CYS A 86 -13.55 0.29 8.76
N ASP A 87 -13.89 1.58 8.84
CA ASP A 87 -14.88 2.08 9.80
C ASP A 87 -15.89 3.07 9.22
N HIS A 88 -15.75 3.45 7.95
CA HIS A 88 -16.58 4.44 7.28
C HIS A 88 -16.54 5.83 7.94
N HIS A 89 -15.41 6.18 8.57
CA HIS A 89 -15.19 7.50 9.17
C HIS A 89 -14.07 8.27 8.49
N TYR A 90 -14.14 9.60 8.59
CA TYR A 90 -12.99 10.47 8.36
C TYR A 90 -12.15 10.56 9.63
N HIS A 91 -10.85 10.69 9.49
CA HIS A 91 -9.89 10.75 10.59
C HIS A 91 -9.14 12.08 10.57
N ASN A 92 -9.04 12.75 11.73
CA ASN A 92 -8.30 14.00 11.84
C ASN A 92 -6.80 13.78 11.58
N ASP A 93 -6.13 14.74 10.92
CA ASP A 93 -4.71 14.66 10.59
C ASP A 93 -3.77 14.51 11.82
N ASN A 94 -4.25 14.82 13.02
CA ASN A 94 -3.53 14.62 14.28
C ASN A 94 -3.69 13.20 14.87
N THR A 95 -4.50 12.35 14.24
CA THR A 95 -4.71 10.95 14.61
C THR A 95 -3.69 10.09 13.86
N ARG A 96 -3.05 9.13 14.54
CA ARG A 96 -2.06 8.24 13.92
C ARG A 96 -2.76 7.10 13.19
N VAL A 97 -3.15 7.37 11.96
CA VAL A 97 -3.81 6.41 11.08
C VAL A 97 -3.07 6.23 9.77
N VAL A 98 -3.27 5.07 9.14
CA VAL A 98 -2.68 4.70 7.85
C VAL A 98 -3.65 3.91 6.97
N ALA A 99 -3.42 3.98 5.66
CA ALA A 99 -3.88 3.02 4.67
C ALA A 99 -2.76 2.06 4.28
N LEU A 100 -3.10 0.83 3.90
CA LEU A 100 -2.12 -0.14 3.39
C LEU A 100 -2.45 -0.51 1.93
N SER A 101 -1.42 -0.72 1.11
CA SER A 101 -1.62 -1.30 -0.23
C SER A 101 -2.49 -2.55 -0.18
N THR A 102 -3.34 -2.76 -1.18
CA THR A 102 -4.32 -3.87 -1.26
C THR A 102 -3.83 -5.22 -0.73
N GLY A 103 -2.62 -5.66 -1.13
CA GLY A 103 -2.10 -6.96 -0.69
C GLY A 103 -1.75 -7.03 0.80
N TRP A 104 -1.36 -5.92 1.41
CA TRP A 104 -1.14 -5.80 2.85
C TRP A 104 -2.42 -5.52 3.63
N TYR A 105 -3.34 -4.75 3.05
CA TYR A 105 -4.69 -4.58 3.58
C TYR A 105 -5.41 -5.93 3.71
N ASN A 106 -5.25 -6.79 2.70
CA ASN A 106 -5.68 -8.19 2.70
C ASN A 106 -7.16 -8.33 3.08
N GLY A 107 -8.02 -7.63 2.33
CA GLY A 107 -9.47 -7.64 2.52
C GLY A 107 -9.91 -7.19 3.92
N GLY A 108 -9.22 -6.23 4.51
CA GLY A 108 -9.54 -5.70 5.83
C GLY A 108 -9.05 -6.56 7.01
N SER A 109 -8.25 -7.60 6.78
CA SER A 109 -7.74 -8.44 7.88
C SER A 109 -6.92 -7.67 8.95
N ARG A 110 -6.38 -6.49 8.58
CA ARG A 110 -5.66 -5.58 9.47
C ARG A 110 -6.51 -4.41 9.96
N CYS A 111 -7.77 -4.30 9.57
CA CYS A 111 -8.61 -3.17 9.94
C CYS A 111 -8.65 -2.96 11.46
N LEU A 112 -8.46 -1.72 11.85
CA LEU A 112 -8.45 -1.23 13.23
C LEU A 112 -7.36 -1.84 14.13
N ASN A 113 -6.49 -2.69 13.58
CA ASN A 113 -5.28 -3.15 14.25
C ASN A 113 -4.17 -2.12 14.07
N LYS A 114 -3.16 -2.22 14.94
CA LYS A 114 -1.99 -1.35 14.89
C LYS A 114 -0.84 -2.02 14.16
N ILE A 115 -0.07 -1.19 13.46
CA ILE A 115 1.27 -1.54 12.97
C ILE A 115 2.30 -0.62 13.62
N ILE A 116 3.52 -1.13 13.78
CA ILE A 116 4.66 -0.34 14.22
C ILE A 116 5.46 0.06 12.98
N ILE A 117 5.58 1.36 12.73
CA ILE A 117 6.34 1.93 11.62
C ILE A 117 7.66 2.45 12.17
N SER A 118 8.76 2.15 11.50
CA SER A 118 10.11 2.58 11.90
C SER A 118 10.84 3.26 10.75
N ALA A 119 11.35 4.46 11.02
CA ALA A 119 12.18 5.26 10.13
C ALA A 119 12.98 6.29 10.92
N ASN A 120 14.08 6.79 10.34
CA ASN A 120 14.88 7.87 10.93
C ASN A 120 15.28 7.63 12.41
N GLY A 121 15.57 6.37 12.76
CA GLY A 121 15.90 5.96 14.13
C GLY A 121 14.75 6.07 15.15
N ARG A 122 13.52 6.27 14.69
CA ARG A 122 12.30 6.38 15.50
C ARG A 122 11.28 5.33 15.10
N SER A 123 10.34 5.06 16.00
CA SER A 123 9.21 4.17 15.74
C SER A 123 7.91 4.78 16.28
N VAL A 124 6.80 4.47 15.62
CA VAL A 124 5.47 4.92 16.01
C VAL A 124 4.43 3.84 15.73
N ASP A 125 3.44 3.70 16.61
CA ASP A 125 2.25 2.90 16.34
C ASP A 125 1.21 3.72 15.57
N ALA A 126 0.61 3.10 14.56
CA ALA A 126 -0.50 3.69 13.80
C ALA A 126 -1.58 2.64 13.53
N GLN A 127 -2.84 3.08 13.56
CA GLN A 127 -3.98 2.22 13.29
C GLN A 127 -4.24 2.14 11.79
N VAL A 128 -4.44 0.93 11.27
CA VAL A 128 -4.87 0.73 9.88
C VAL A 128 -6.36 1.04 9.80
N VAL A 129 -6.72 2.06 9.03
CA VAL A 129 -8.12 2.48 8.86
C VAL A 129 -8.60 2.34 7.42
N ASP A 130 -7.69 2.15 6.46
CA ASP A 130 -8.06 2.23 5.05
C ASP A 130 -7.24 1.31 4.13
N GLU A 131 -7.70 1.21 2.89
CA GLU A 131 -6.99 0.58 1.78
C GLU A 131 -6.38 1.66 0.85
N CYS A 132 -5.11 1.50 0.52
CA CYS A 132 -4.51 2.20 -0.62
C CYS A 132 -4.70 1.31 -1.87
N ASP A 133 -5.77 1.55 -2.62
CA ASP A 133 -6.20 0.64 -3.70
C ASP A 133 -5.18 0.61 -4.84
N SER A 134 -4.53 -0.54 -5.00
CA SER A 134 -3.54 -0.81 -6.05
C SER A 134 -4.14 -1.54 -7.25
N THR A 135 -5.44 -1.86 -7.21
CA THR A 135 -6.19 -2.59 -8.23
C THR A 135 -6.89 -1.67 -9.21
N MET A 136 -7.33 -0.50 -8.74
CA MET A 136 -8.15 0.47 -9.48
C MET A 136 -7.65 1.91 -9.31
N GLY A 137 -8.23 2.83 -10.09
CA GLY A 137 -7.80 4.22 -10.19
C GLY A 137 -8.19 4.85 -11.53
N CYS A 138 -7.86 6.12 -11.72
CA CYS A 138 -8.20 6.92 -12.91
C CYS A 138 -9.69 6.95 -13.27
N ASP A 139 -10.56 6.90 -12.27
CA ASP A 139 -12.00 6.99 -12.38
C ASP A 139 -12.57 7.96 -11.33
N ASP A 140 -13.90 8.10 -11.28
CA ASP A 140 -14.56 9.10 -10.44
C ASP A 140 -14.45 8.80 -8.94
N GLU A 141 -14.39 7.52 -8.57
CA GLU A 141 -14.28 7.05 -7.18
C GLU A 141 -12.92 7.41 -6.59
N HIS A 142 -11.87 7.35 -7.41
CA HIS A 142 -10.49 7.64 -7.01
C HIS A 142 -10.06 9.08 -7.35
N ASP A 143 -11.01 10.00 -7.59
CA ASP A 143 -10.77 11.37 -8.08
C ASP A 143 -9.77 11.46 -9.25
N TYR A 144 -9.77 10.44 -10.11
CA TYR A 144 -8.85 10.27 -11.23
C TYR A 144 -7.35 10.26 -10.87
N GLN A 145 -7.01 9.92 -9.62
CA GLN A 145 -5.66 9.59 -9.18
C GLN A 145 -5.25 8.19 -9.69
N PRO A 146 -3.94 7.93 -9.91
CA PRO A 146 -3.49 6.61 -10.34
C PRO A 146 -3.69 5.54 -9.27
N PRO A 147 -3.72 4.24 -9.67
CA PRO A 147 -3.68 3.14 -8.71
C PRO A 147 -2.46 3.26 -7.79
N CYS A 148 -2.66 2.92 -6.52
CA CYS A 148 -1.60 2.88 -5.52
C CYS A 148 -0.51 1.88 -5.91
N SER A 149 0.73 2.16 -5.48
CA SER A 149 1.80 1.16 -5.55
C SER A 149 1.54 0.04 -4.55
N ASN A 150 2.14 -1.13 -4.75
CA ASN A 150 1.84 -2.32 -3.95
C ASN A 150 2.65 -2.46 -2.66
N ASN A 151 3.47 -1.47 -2.33
CA ASN A 151 4.39 -1.46 -1.19
C ASN A 151 4.26 -0.16 -0.37
N ILE A 152 3.07 0.42 -0.32
CA ILE A 152 2.77 1.70 0.30
C ILE A 152 2.16 1.51 1.69
N VAL A 153 2.66 2.30 2.64
CA VAL A 153 1.96 2.67 3.86
C VAL A 153 1.62 4.15 3.72
N ASP A 154 0.34 4.44 3.52
CA ASP A 154 -0.10 5.81 3.26
C ASP A 154 -0.58 6.46 4.55
N ALA A 155 0.10 7.49 5.02
CA ALA A 155 0.07 7.86 6.43
C ALA A 155 -0.33 9.30 6.68
N SER A 156 -1.09 9.48 7.76
CA SER A 156 -1.48 10.78 8.30
C SER A 156 -0.28 11.66 8.72
N LYS A 157 -0.49 12.98 8.75
CA LYS A 157 0.51 13.97 9.22
C LYS A 157 1.04 13.65 10.63
N ALA A 158 0.21 13.10 11.52
CA ALA A 158 0.62 12.69 12.85
C ALA A 158 1.70 11.59 12.86
N VAL A 159 1.62 10.63 11.94
CA VAL A 159 2.62 9.55 11.80
C VAL A 159 3.95 10.12 11.34
N TRP A 160 3.93 10.95 10.29
CA TRP A 160 5.12 11.64 9.77
C TRP A 160 5.83 12.46 10.86
N LYS A 161 5.05 13.27 11.60
CA LYS A 161 5.58 14.08 12.71
C LYS A 161 6.20 13.22 13.82
N ALA A 162 5.58 12.11 14.18
CA ALA A 162 6.10 11.20 15.21
C ALA A 162 7.42 10.55 14.80
N LEU A 163 7.56 10.20 13.53
CA LEU A 163 8.82 9.71 12.93
C LEU A 163 9.87 10.81 12.75
N GLY A 164 9.54 12.07 13.02
CA GLY A 164 10.46 13.20 12.84
C GLY A 164 10.82 13.42 11.37
N LEU A 165 9.88 13.14 10.46
CA LEU A 165 10.03 13.35 9.04
C LEU A 165 9.38 14.68 8.63
N ASP A 166 9.94 15.32 7.61
CA ASP A 166 9.32 16.48 6.96
C ASP A 166 8.34 15.99 5.88
N GLY A 167 7.09 16.45 5.94
CA GLY A 167 6.06 16.10 4.96
C GLY A 167 6.35 16.61 3.54
N ASN A 168 7.27 17.57 3.39
CA ASN A 168 7.66 18.12 2.08
C ASN A 168 8.51 17.16 1.22
N VAL A 169 8.96 16.04 1.78
CA VAL A 169 9.80 15.05 1.07
C VAL A 169 8.99 14.18 0.11
N GLY A 170 7.67 14.08 0.32
CA GLY A 170 6.72 13.32 -0.51
C GLY A 170 6.71 11.82 -0.20
N GLU A 171 7.88 11.18 -0.23
CA GLU A 171 8.04 9.74 0.03
C GLU A 171 9.22 9.44 0.98
N TYR A 172 9.12 8.38 1.78
CA TYR A 172 10.22 7.97 2.66
C TYR A 172 10.30 6.45 2.82
N ASP A 173 11.52 5.89 2.77
CA ASP A 173 11.73 4.45 3.01
C ASP A 173 11.54 4.10 4.49
N ILE A 174 10.66 3.14 4.77
CA ILE A 174 10.35 2.67 6.13
C ILE A 174 10.48 1.15 6.26
N THR A 175 10.41 0.69 7.50
CA THR A 175 10.00 -0.67 7.81
C THR A 175 8.75 -0.68 8.67
N TRP A 176 7.93 -1.72 8.55
CA TRP A 176 6.79 -1.93 9.43
C TRP A 176 6.60 -3.40 9.83
N THR A 177 5.89 -3.59 10.94
CA THR A 177 5.45 -4.90 11.45
C THR A 177 4.05 -4.77 12.05
N ASP A 178 3.29 -5.85 12.05
CA ASP A 178 2.11 -5.98 12.91
C ASP A 178 2.52 -5.78 14.39
N ALA A 179 1.71 -5.06 15.16
CA ALA A 179 1.97 -4.71 16.57
C ALA A 179 1.59 -5.82 17.57
#